data_AF-A0A2E7Z1T4-F1
#
_entry.id   AF-A0A2E7Z1T4-F1
#
_cell.length_a   1.000
_cell.length_b   1.000
_cell.length_c   1.000
_cell.angle_alpha   90.00
_cell.angle_beta   90.00
_cell.angle_gamma   90.00
#
_symmetry.space_group_name_H-M   'P 1'
#
loop_
_entity.id
_entity.type
_entity.pdbx_description
1 polymer ?
#
loop_
_entity_poly.entity_id
_entity_poly.type
_entity_poly.pdbx_seq_one_letter_code
_entity_poly.pdbx_strand_id
1 'polypeptide(L)'
;MLSAISAAEATRIGHGIHAHNEPVIMDDALENEITFEICVSSNVVLGSINAYAEHPFARLLHAGHKITLNTDDPVRLHTNIGSEYQLANYLGLNESELLSVTRPSLRS
;
A
#
# COMPACT_ATOMS: atom_id res chain seq x y z
N MET A 1 8.44 -14.44 -5.36
CA MET A 1 7.34 -13.73 -4.66
C MET A 1 5.98 -14.34 -5.01
N LEU A 2 5.68 -14.72 -6.27
CA LEU A 2 4.56 -15.64 -6.61
C LEU A 2 4.49 -16.89 -5.71
N SER A 3 5.64 -17.50 -5.42
CA SER A 3 5.72 -18.67 -4.53
C SER A 3 5.44 -18.40 -3.04
N ALA A 4 5.51 -17.15 -2.58
CA ALA A 4 5.34 -16.80 -1.16
C ALA A 4 3.89 -16.49 -0.81
N ILE A 5 3.14 -15.88 -1.74
CA ILE A 5 1.71 -15.57 -1.56
C ILE A 5 0.90 -16.87 -1.60
N SER A 6 1.13 -17.69 -2.62
CA SER A 6 0.45 -18.98 -2.80
C SER A 6 0.78 -20.01 -1.70
N ALA A 7 2.03 -20.04 -1.19
CA ALA A 7 2.44 -21.04 -0.20
C ALA A 7 2.00 -20.70 1.24
N ALA A 8 1.69 -19.44 1.53
CA ALA A 8 1.38 -18.98 2.89
C ALA A 8 -0.12 -18.78 3.17
N GLU A 9 -1.01 -18.99 2.18
CA GLU A 9 -2.44 -18.66 2.26
C GLU A 9 -2.71 -17.24 2.80
N ALA A 10 -1.76 -16.33 2.54
CA ALA A 10 -1.80 -14.98 3.09
C ALA A 10 -2.88 -14.17 2.38
N THR A 11 -3.82 -13.61 3.14
CA THR A 11 -4.86 -12.70 2.62
C THR A 11 -4.42 -11.23 2.63
N ARG A 12 -3.32 -10.94 3.34
CA ARG A 12 -2.74 -9.60 3.49
C ARG A 12 -1.22 -9.65 3.42
N ILE A 13 -0.60 -8.64 2.81
CA ILE A 13 0.85 -8.53 2.66
C ILE A 13 1.30 -7.19 3.24
N GLY A 14 2.14 -7.26 4.27
CA GLY A 14 2.85 -6.12 4.83
C GLY A 14 3.76 -5.47 3.78
N HIS A 15 3.60 -4.18 3.52
CA HIS A 15 4.24 -3.44 2.44
C HIS A 15 3.93 -4.03 1.07
N GLY A 16 4.64 -5.08 0.65
CA GLY A 16 4.51 -5.66 -0.70
C GLY A 16 4.79 -4.68 -1.83
N ILE A 17 5.31 -3.47 -1.54
CA ILE A 17 5.37 -2.37 -2.51
C ILE A 17 6.21 -2.75 -3.72
N HIS A 18 7.30 -3.51 -3.55
CA HIS A 18 8.15 -3.95 -4.67
C HIS A 18 7.44 -4.85 -5.68
N ALA A 19 6.33 -5.49 -5.31
CA ALA A 19 5.53 -6.31 -6.24
C ALA A 19 5.00 -5.49 -7.42
N HIS A 20 4.87 -4.16 -7.30
CA HIS A 20 4.37 -3.29 -8.37
C HIS A 20 5.18 -3.34 -9.68
N ASN A 21 6.44 -3.82 -9.62
CA ASN A 21 7.30 -3.97 -10.79
C ASN A 21 7.13 -5.33 -11.50
N GLU A 22 6.31 -6.23 -10.94
CA GLU A 22 6.14 -7.59 -11.40
C GLU A 22 4.65 -7.82 -11.78
N PRO A 23 4.26 -7.52 -13.04
CA PRO A 23 2.85 -7.53 -13.45
C PRO A 23 2.12 -8.84 -13.14
N VAL A 24 2.77 -9.98 -13.37
CA VAL A 24 2.20 -11.32 -13.09
C VAL A 24 1.87 -11.49 -11.60
N ILE A 25 2.66 -10.91 -10.70
CA ILE A 25 2.40 -10.96 -9.25
C ILE A 25 1.25 -10.05 -8.88
N MET A 26 1.18 -8.86 -9.48
CA MET A 26 0.09 -7.92 -9.22
C MET A 26 -1.24 -8.47 -9.74
N ASP A 27 -1.28 -9.05 -10.93
CA ASP A 27 -2.48 -9.67 -11.50
C ASP A 27 -2.98 -10.81 -10.60
N ASP A 28 -2.10 -11.72 -10.19
CA ASP A 28 -2.44 -12.80 -9.25
C ASP A 28 -2.94 -12.26 -7.91
N ALA A 29 -2.29 -11.23 -7.36
CA ALA A 29 -2.73 -10.60 -6.12
C ALA A 29 -4.10 -9.91 -6.24
N LEU A 30 -4.42 -9.35 -7.42
CA LEU A 30 -5.71 -8.76 -7.72
C LEU A 30 -6.81 -9.84 -7.80
N GLU A 31 -6.55 -10.92 -8.54
CA GLU A 31 -7.47 -12.05 -8.69
C GLU A 31 -7.78 -12.74 -7.35
N ASN A 32 -6.77 -12.88 -6.50
CA ASN A 32 -6.91 -13.49 -5.18
C ASN A 32 -7.32 -12.49 -4.07
N GLU A 33 -7.69 -11.26 -4.44
CA GLU A 33 -8.16 -10.23 -3.52
C GLU A 33 -7.20 -9.93 -2.35
N ILE A 34 -5.90 -10.02 -2.60
CA ILE A 34 -4.86 -9.77 -1.60
C ILE A 34 -4.85 -8.30 -1.20
N THR A 35 -4.82 -8.04 0.11
CA THR A 35 -4.72 -6.66 0.63
C THR A 35 -3.28 -6.28 0.92
N PHE A 36 -2.81 -5.20 0.30
CA PHE A 36 -1.48 -4.63 0.56
C PHE A 36 -1.53 -3.58 1.67
N GLU A 37 -0.69 -3.74 2.70
CA GLU A 37 -0.56 -2.77 3.79
C GLU A 37 0.54 -1.76 3.46
N ILE A 38 0.18 -0.62 2.86
CA ILE A 38 1.15 0.35 2.37
C ILE A 38 1.47 1.40 3.43
N CYS A 39 2.76 1.72 3.55
CA CYS A 39 3.31 2.76 4.42
C CYS A 39 4.09 3.75 3.55
N VAL A 40 3.46 4.85 3.11
CA VAL A 40 4.02 5.72 2.06
C VAL A 40 5.30 6.39 2.53
N SER A 41 5.30 6.99 3.73
CA SER A 41 6.51 7.61 4.28
C SER A 41 7.62 6.61 4.56
N SER A 42 7.28 5.43 5.12
CA SER A 42 8.28 4.38 5.38
C SER A 42 8.98 3.94 4.09
N ASN A 43 8.22 3.69 3.02
CA ASN A 43 8.78 3.25 1.75
C ASN A 43 9.78 4.26 1.17
N VAL A 44 9.58 5.56 1.37
CA VAL A 44 10.52 6.58 0.90
C VAL A 44 11.70 6.74 1.86
N VAL A 45 11.45 6.84 3.17
CA VAL A 45 12.50 7.04 4.19
C VAL A 45 13.47 5.86 4.24
N LEU A 46 12.97 4.63 4.07
CA LEU A 46 13.79 3.42 4.07
C LEU A 46 14.37 3.08 2.68
N GLY A 47 14.08 3.87 1.65
CA GLY A 47 14.66 3.74 0.32
C GLY A 47 14.05 2.67 -0.59
N SER A 48 12.88 2.13 -0.24
CA SER A 48 12.12 1.21 -1.11
C SER A 48 11.55 1.92 -2.36
N ILE A 49 11.28 3.23 -2.24
CA ILE A 49 10.83 4.14 -3.31
C ILE A 49 11.69 5.41 -3.23
N ASN A 50 12.18 5.93 -4.36
CA ASN A 50 13.13 7.04 -4.33
C ASN A 50 12.50 8.39 -3.94
N ALA A 51 11.24 8.61 -4.31
CA ALA A 51 10.54 9.87 -4.06
C ALA A 51 9.03 9.66 -3.89
N TYR A 52 8.39 10.51 -3.10
CA TYR A 52 6.94 10.49 -2.90
C TYR A 52 6.16 10.54 -4.22
N ALA A 53 6.58 11.40 -5.16
CA ALA A 53 5.92 11.54 -6.45
C ALA A 53 5.99 10.27 -7.33
N GLU A 54 6.95 9.38 -7.07
CA GLU A 54 7.11 8.10 -7.78
C GLU A 54 6.31 6.96 -7.11
N HIS A 55 5.77 7.21 -5.91
CA HIS A 55 5.15 6.17 -5.11
C HIS A 55 3.91 5.59 -5.82
N PRO A 56 3.83 4.27 -6.04
CA PRO A 56 2.77 3.68 -6.85
C PRO A 56 1.42 3.58 -6.11
N PHE A 57 1.27 4.21 -4.93
CA PHE A 57 0.13 4.01 -4.04
C PHE A 57 -1.21 4.35 -4.71
N ALA A 58 -1.32 5.56 -5.26
CA ALA A 58 -2.51 5.99 -5.98
C ALA A 58 -2.77 5.14 -7.24
N ARG A 59 -1.71 4.80 -7.98
CA ARG A 59 -1.82 3.98 -9.20
C ARG A 59 -2.35 2.58 -8.90
N LEU A 60 -1.85 1.95 -7.83
CA LEU A 60 -2.30 0.62 -7.42
C LEU A 60 -3.76 0.64 -6.94
N LEU A 61 -4.17 1.69 -6.22
CA LEU A 61 -5.57 1.87 -5.83
C LEU A 61 -6.47 2.01 -7.06
N HIS A 62 -6.10 2.85 -8.03
CA HIS A 62 -6.86 3.06 -9.26
C HIS A 62 -6.88 1.82 -10.18
N ALA A 63 -5.87 0.96 -10.08
CA ALA A 63 -5.83 -0.34 -10.75
C ALA A 63 -6.72 -1.40 -10.09
N GLY A 64 -7.36 -1.09 -8.95
CA GLY A 64 -8.32 -1.95 -8.28
C GLY A 64 -7.73 -2.83 -7.16
N HIS A 65 -6.44 -2.70 -6.84
CA HIS A 65 -5.86 -3.45 -5.73
C HIS A 65 -6.45 -3.03 -4.39
N LYS A 66 -6.67 -3.99 -3.49
CA LYS A 66 -7.06 -3.73 -2.11
C LYS A 66 -5.84 -3.21 -1.35
N ILE A 67 -5.94 -2.01 -0.80
CA ILE A 67 -4.83 -1.33 -0.14
C ILE A 67 -5.31 -0.71 1.16
N THR A 68 -4.49 -0.80 2.21
CA THR A 68 -4.60 0.03 3.41
C THR A 68 -3.46 1.02 3.51
N LEU A 69 -3.71 2.16 4.17
CA LEU A 69 -2.71 3.18 4.47
C LEU A 69 -2.29 3.11 5.94
N ASN A 70 -1.00 3.00 6.20
CA ASN A 70 -0.45 2.71 7.53
C ASN A 70 0.82 3.54 7.80
N THR A 71 1.23 3.61 9.05
CA THR A 71 2.37 4.42 9.50
C THR A 71 3.69 3.66 9.65
N ASP A 72 3.65 2.32 9.61
CA ASP A 72 4.78 1.46 9.98
C ASP A 72 5.28 1.69 11.43
N ASP A 73 6.43 2.36 11.61
CA ASP A 73 7.00 2.72 12.92
C ASP A 73 6.95 4.26 13.13
N PRO A 74 5.82 4.80 13.65
CA PRO A 74 5.63 6.24 13.87
C PRO A 74 6.76 6.92 14.66
N VAL A 75 7.34 6.20 15.63
CA VAL A 75 8.34 6.76 16.53
C VAL A 75 9.67 6.92 15.81
N ARG A 76 10.11 5.90 15.06
CA ARG A 76 11.37 5.96 14.32
C ARG A 76 11.29 6.81 13.06
N LEU A 77 10.14 6.81 12.39
CA LEU A 77 9.93 7.49 11.12
C LEU A 77 9.38 8.91 11.29
N HIS A 78 9.10 9.33 12.53
CA HIS A 78 8.52 10.64 12.85
C HIS A 78 7.24 10.95 12.03
N THR A 79 6.41 9.92 11.80
CA THR A 79 5.13 10.04 11.08
C THR A 79 3.94 9.84 12.03
N ASN A 80 2.74 10.16 11.57
CA ASN A 80 1.48 9.79 12.18
C ASN A 80 0.43 9.53 11.10
N ILE A 81 -0.70 8.93 11.46
CA ILE A 81 -1.72 8.57 10.47
C ILE A 81 -2.30 9.81 9.76
N GLY A 82 -2.41 10.95 10.45
CA GLY A 82 -2.88 12.19 9.84
C GLY A 82 -1.96 12.69 8.72
N SER A 83 -0.63 12.65 8.93
CA SER A 83 0.34 13.02 7.90
C SER A 83 0.34 12.06 6.72
N GLU A 84 0.14 10.75 6.94
CA GLU A 84 0.01 9.79 5.84
C GLU A 84 -1.22 10.11 4.97
N TYR A 85 -2.36 10.45 5.55
CA TYR A 85 -3.56 10.82 4.78
C TYR A 85 -3.39 12.14 4.03
N GLN A 86 -2.72 13.13 4.63
CA GLN A 86 -2.37 14.38 3.92
C GLN A 86 -1.46 14.10 2.72
N LEU A 87 -0.49 13.21 2.89
CA LEU A 87 0.41 12.79 1.82
C LEU A 87 -0.33 12.01 0.73
N ALA A 88 -1.23 11.09 1.10
CA ALA A 88 -2.06 10.38 0.13
C ALA A 88 -2.95 11.32 -0.69
N ASN A 89 -3.51 12.36 -0.06
CA ASN A 89 -4.22 13.43 -0.75
C ASN A 89 -3.30 14.22 -1.71
N TYR A 90 -2.07 14.53 -1.28
CA TYR A 90 -1.06 15.15 -2.14
C TYR A 90 -0.69 14.27 -3.35
N LEU A 91 -0.74 12.94 -3.19
CA LEU A 91 -0.53 11.96 -4.27
C LEU A 91 -1.76 11.77 -5.17
N GLY A 92 -2.83 12.54 -4.95
CA GLY A 92 -3.97 12.63 -5.85
C GLY A 92 -5.21 11.84 -5.43
N LEU A 93 -5.22 11.24 -4.24
CA LEU A 93 -6.45 10.62 -3.72
C LEU A 93 -7.44 11.70 -3.28
N ASN A 94 -8.68 11.56 -3.73
CA ASN A 94 -9.79 12.35 -3.22
C ASN A 94 -10.36 11.76 -1.91
N GLU A 95 -11.29 12.48 -1.27
CA GLU A 95 -11.90 12.05 0.01
C GLU A 95 -12.52 10.64 -0.06
N SER A 96 -13.20 10.30 -1.14
CA SER A 96 -13.84 8.98 -1.30
C SER A 96 -12.81 7.86 -1.41
N GLU A 97 -11.67 8.13 -2.04
CA GLU A 97 -10.55 7.20 -2.18
C GLU A 97 -9.79 7.06 -0.85
N LEU A 98 -9.61 8.15 -0.10
CA LEU A 98 -9.05 8.11 1.25
C LEU A 98 -9.92 7.24 2.18
N LEU A 99 -11.25 7.35 2.09
CA LEU A 99 -12.15 6.46 2.81
C LEU A 99 -12.06 5.01 2.32
N SER A 100 -11.82 4.80 1.03
CA SER A 100 -11.69 3.47 0.44
C SER A 100 -10.49 2.70 0.99
N VAL A 101 -9.37 3.38 1.30
CA VAL A 101 -8.19 2.73 1.91
C VAL A 101 -8.33 2.51 3.42
N THR A 102 -9.28 3.19 4.08
CA THR A 102 -9.61 2.94 5.49
C THR A 102 -10.48 1.69 5.66
N ARG A 103 -11.43 1.46 4.74
CA ARG A 103 -12.46 0.41 4.89
C ARG A 103 -11.89 -1.00 5.03
N PRO A 104 -10.89 -1.44 4.23
CA PRO A 104 -10.29 -2.75 4.38
C PRO A 104 -9.58 -2.92 5.73
N SER A 105 -9.06 -1.85 6.34
CA SER A 105 -8.44 -1.91 7.68
C SER A 105 -9.41 -2.29 8.79
N LEU A 106 -10.72 -2.17 8.57
CA LEU A 106 -11.76 -2.49 9.54
C LEU A 106 -12.35 -3.90 9.34
N ARG A 107 -11.92 -4.62 8.31
CA ARG A 107 -12.46 -5.92 7.93
C ARG A 107 -11.31 -6.92 7.89
N SER A 108 -11.18 -7.72 8.94
CA SER A 108 -10.20 -8.82 9.07
C SER A 108 -10.79 -10.14 8.61
#